data_AF-A0A1Q6YMW0-F1
#
_entry.id   AF-A0A1Q6YMW0-F1
#
_cell.length_a   1.000
_cell.length_b   1.000
_cell.length_c   1.000
_cell.angle_alpha   90.00
_cell.angle_beta   90.00
_cell.angle_gamma   90.00
#
_symmetry.space_group_name_H-M   'P 1'
#
loop_
_entity.id
_entity.type
_entity.pdbx_description
1 polymer ?
#
loop_
_entity_poly.entity_id
_entity_poly.type
_entity_poly.pdbx_seq_one_letter_code
_entity_poly.pdbx_strand_id
1 'polypeptide(L)'
;MAVAALLMTPANARASQSQEDADRLAAAQNSGQIAQREALETARVAKRATASAVTHAIDRATTQFIASLEASVTSRVADRVASKNEERVEQKIDQDQESREREQEARERAEEKREREQEARERAQEKIERLQELYDDGREDLDDDRYDRAAEKFQQLADMNGPQTDAALYWKAYAENRLGKRDTALATIADMKRRFPQSRWQKDATALEIEVKQSTGQAVKPADQSDEELKMLAIQGLMSSDPERTFPLLEKVINGSGSPKEKSKALFVLAQSGSAQAREILGRIARGQTNPDLQRKAVEYLGLFGGSEARKTLAEVYASSSDASVKHAILRSYMIGGDHERLFAAAKSEKDESLRREAIRQLGLVHGTSELEQLYQAETSTDLRREILQAFFLAGDSGRLVKAAQGEKDADLRRAAIRNLGLIHSEDSGKALQEIYAKETDHALKAEVLNAYFLQGNAKALVAIARSEKDPELKKTAVSKLSLMHSKEGNDYLMELLQK
;
A
#
# COMPACT_ATOMS: atom_id res chain seq x y z
N MET A 1 6.09 -96.55 -124.59
CA MET A 1 6.01 -96.83 -126.04
C MET A 1 5.44 -98.25 -126.23
N ALA A 2 5.42 -98.85 -127.43
CA ALA A 2 4.30 -99.70 -127.88
C ALA A 2 4.59 -101.20 -128.20
N VAL A 3 3.54 -102.06 -128.06
CA VAL A 3 3.12 -103.22 -128.91
C VAL A 3 3.84 -104.62 -128.90
N ALA A 4 3.12 -105.65 -128.36
CA ALA A 4 2.75 -107.05 -128.82
C ALA A 4 3.70 -108.30 -129.04
N ALA A 5 3.08 -109.52 -128.88
CA ALA A 5 3.40 -110.94 -129.32
C ALA A 5 4.20 -111.92 -128.37
N LEU A 6 4.32 -113.29 -128.44
CA LEU A 6 3.66 -114.61 -128.87
C LEU A 6 4.66 -115.78 -128.47
N LEU A 7 4.57 -117.16 -128.43
CA LEU A 7 3.68 -118.38 -128.26
C LEU A 7 4.64 -119.65 -128.01
N MET A 8 4.43 -121.01 -127.94
CA MET A 8 3.35 -122.05 -128.11
C MET A 8 3.75 -123.51 -127.58
N THR A 9 2.77 -124.46 -127.44
CA THR A 9 2.73 -125.99 -127.50
C THR A 9 3.40 -127.02 -126.49
N PRO A 10 2.88 -128.29 -126.30
CA PRO A 10 3.03 -129.16 -125.08
C PRO A 10 3.18 -130.75 -125.22
N ALA A 11 3.20 -131.55 -124.11
CA ALA A 11 2.35 -132.79 -123.85
C ALA A 11 2.76 -133.81 -122.71
N ASN A 12 1.79 -134.21 -121.83
CA ASN A 12 1.68 -135.46 -120.99
C ASN A 12 2.71 -135.71 -119.83
N ALA A 13 2.71 -136.74 -118.93
CA ALA A 13 1.91 -137.98 -118.64
C ALA A 13 1.81 -138.33 -117.10
N ARG A 14 1.47 -139.58 -116.64
CA ARG A 14 1.07 -139.87 -115.21
C ARG A 14 1.04 -141.34 -114.68
N ALA A 15 1.03 -141.47 -113.33
CA ALA A 15 0.31 -142.44 -112.44
C ALA A 15 1.07 -143.55 -111.64
N SER A 16 1.37 -143.31 -110.35
CA SER A 16 1.76 -144.36 -109.36
C SER A 16 1.72 -143.93 -107.86
N GLN A 17 0.85 -142.99 -107.44
CA GLN A 17 1.14 -142.17 -106.24
C GLN A 17 -0.03 -141.90 -105.26
N SER A 18 -1.19 -142.54 -105.41
CA SER A 18 -2.45 -142.10 -104.77
C SER A 18 -2.87 -142.84 -103.49
N GLN A 19 -1.92 -143.35 -102.67
CA GLN A 19 -2.28 -144.15 -101.49
C GLN A 19 -1.49 -143.82 -100.21
N GLU A 20 -0.30 -143.21 -100.28
CA GLU A 20 0.40 -142.67 -99.08
C GLU A 20 -0.27 -141.41 -98.49
N ASP A 21 -0.99 -140.64 -99.30
CA ASP A 21 -1.59 -139.36 -98.87
C ASP A 21 -2.75 -139.54 -97.88
N ALA A 22 -3.38 -140.73 -97.84
CA ALA A 22 -4.51 -141.02 -96.96
C ALA A 22 -4.10 -141.07 -95.48
N ASP A 23 -3.05 -141.83 -95.14
CA ASP A 23 -2.61 -142.02 -93.75
C ASP A 23 -2.00 -140.75 -93.14
N ARG A 24 -1.40 -139.88 -93.96
CA ARG A 24 -0.88 -138.58 -93.52
C ARG A 24 -1.97 -137.61 -93.07
N LEU A 25 -3.18 -137.71 -93.63
CA LEU A 25 -4.27 -136.78 -93.34
C LEU A 25 -4.87 -137.01 -91.93
N ALA A 26 -4.97 -138.27 -91.50
CA ALA A 26 -5.53 -138.62 -90.20
C ALA A 26 -4.64 -138.18 -89.01
N ALA A 27 -3.32 -138.30 -89.15
CA ALA A 27 -2.37 -137.90 -88.12
C ALA A 27 -2.40 -136.38 -87.84
N ALA A 28 -2.49 -135.57 -88.90
CA ALA A 28 -2.44 -134.11 -88.80
C ALA A 28 -3.64 -133.49 -88.04
N GLN A 29 -4.83 -134.10 -88.14
CA GLN A 29 -6.03 -133.57 -87.50
C GLN A 29 -6.01 -133.66 -85.97
N ASN A 30 -5.42 -134.72 -85.41
CA ASN A 30 -5.42 -134.93 -83.95
C ASN A 30 -4.44 -133.98 -83.24
N SER A 31 -3.26 -133.73 -83.84
CA SER A 31 -2.30 -132.73 -83.34
C SER A 31 -2.86 -131.31 -83.26
N GLY A 32 -3.77 -130.95 -84.16
CA GLY A 32 -4.36 -129.60 -84.21
C GLY A 32 -5.23 -129.26 -82.98
N GLN A 33 -5.95 -130.24 -82.41
CA GLN A 33 -6.89 -129.97 -81.31
C GLN A 33 -6.21 -129.79 -79.95
N ILE A 34 -5.03 -130.39 -79.73
CA ILE A 34 -4.28 -130.25 -78.47
C ILE A 34 -3.67 -128.84 -78.39
N ALA A 35 -2.94 -128.41 -79.42
CA ALA A 35 -2.33 -127.09 -79.48
C ALA A 35 -3.35 -125.94 -79.33
N GLN A 36 -4.59 -126.14 -79.82
CA GLN A 36 -5.66 -125.16 -79.70
C GLN A 36 -6.15 -124.95 -78.26
N ARG A 37 -6.00 -125.93 -77.35
CA ARG A 37 -6.37 -125.78 -75.93
C ARG A 37 -5.31 -125.03 -75.13
N GLU A 38 -4.04 -125.38 -75.30
CA GLU A 38 -2.91 -124.75 -74.58
C GLU A 38 -2.77 -123.25 -74.92
N ALA A 39 -2.96 -122.89 -76.20
CA ALA A 39 -2.99 -121.50 -76.65
C ALA A 39 -4.12 -120.68 -76.00
N LEU A 40 -5.27 -121.31 -75.69
CA LEU A 40 -6.45 -120.64 -75.13
C LEU A 40 -6.31 -120.42 -73.61
N GLU A 41 -5.57 -121.28 -72.90
CA GLU A 41 -5.29 -121.10 -71.48
C GLU A 41 -4.16 -120.09 -71.22
N THR A 42 -3.06 -120.18 -71.97
CA THR A 42 -1.96 -119.19 -71.91
C THR A 42 -2.47 -117.76 -72.19
N ALA A 43 -3.36 -117.59 -73.18
CA ALA A 43 -4.02 -116.31 -73.46
C ALA A 43 -4.86 -115.77 -72.27
N ARG A 44 -5.49 -116.65 -71.48
CA ARG A 44 -6.26 -116.25 -70.28
C ARG A 44 -5.33 -115.80 -69.14
N VAL A 45 -4.22 -116.50 -68.92
CA VAL A 45 -3.23 -116.12 -67.90
C VAL A 45 -2.58 -114.78 -68.26
N ALA A 46 -2.13 -114.61 -69.51
CA ALA A 46 -1.57 -113.35 -70.00
C ALA A 46 -2.54 -112.17 -69.85
N LYS A 47 -3.83 -112.36 -70.17
CA LYS A 47 -4.86 -111.31 -70.03
C LYS A 47 -5.17 -110.93 -68.58
N ARG A 48 -4.99 -111.83 -67.61
CA ARG A 48 -5.08 -111.51 -66.17
C ARG A 48 -3.84 -110.77 -65.66
N ALA A 49 -2.65 -111.19 -66.10
CA ALA A 49 -1.40 -110.52 -65.74
C ALA A 49 -1.34 -109.08 -66.24
N THR A 50 -1.71 -108.83 -67.51
CA THR A 50 -1.75 -107.46 -68.05
C THR A 50 -2.81 -106.58 -67.39
N ALA A 51 -4.00 -107.12 -67.08
CA ALA A 51 -5.01 -106.37 -66.34
C ALA A 51 -4.50 -105.92 -64.95
N SER A 52 -3.90 -106.83 -64.17
CA SER A 52 -3.35 -106.51 -62.84
C SER A 52 -2.22 -105.48 -62.91
N ALA A 53 -1.32 -105.62 -63.90
CA ALA A 53 -0.22 -104.68 -64.12
C ALA A 53 -0.70 -103.27 -64.53
N VAL A 54 -1.75 -103.18 -65.36
CA VAL A 54 -2.37 -101.90 -65.72
C VAL A 54 -3.03 -101.24 -64.50
N THR A 55 -3.77 -101.98 -63.67
CA THR A 55 -4.34 -101.42 -62.43
C THR A 55 -3.24 -100.90 -61.49
N HIS A 56 -2.17 -101.67 -61.25
CA HIS A 56 -1.05 -101.24 -60.42
C HIS A 56 -0.29 -100.02 -61.00
N ALA A 57 -0.20 -99.92 -62.32
CA ALA A 57 0.40 -98.75 -62.98
C ALA A 57 -0.49 -97.50 -62.82
N ILE A 58 -1.81 -97.66 -62.94
CA ILE A 58 -2.79 -96.58 -62.71
C ILE A 58 -2.74 -96.14 -61.24
N ASP A 59 -2.85 -97.05 -60.27
CA ASP A 59 -2.83 -96.72 -58.84
C ASP A 59 -1.51 -96.07 -58.41
N ARG A 60 -0.37 -96.51 -58.95
CA ARG A 60 0.92 -95.86 -58.68
C ARG A 60 0.98 -94.47 -59.31
N ALA A 61 0.46 -94.28 -60.51
CA ALA A 61 0.42 -92.98 -61.19
C ALA A 61 -0.55 -92.00 -60.51
N THR A 62 -1.73 -92.44 -60.08
CA THR A 62 -2.67 -91.59 -59.32
C THR A 62 -2.11 -91.26 -57.94
N THR A 63 -1.49 -92.20 -57.24
CA THR A 63 -0.83 -91.93 -55.95
C THR A 63 0.29 -90.91 -56.09
N GLN A 64 1.16 -91.04 -57.11
CA GLN A 64 2.23 -90.07 -57.38
C GLN A 64 1.68 -88.69 -57.80
N PHE A 65 0.61 -88.67 -58.61
CA PHE A 65 -0.03 -87.42 -59.03
C PHE A 65 -0.70 -86.70 -57.84
N ILE A 66 -1.44 -87.42 -56.99
CA ILE A 66 -2.04 -86.90 -55.76
C ILE A 66 -0.96 -86.36 -54.83
N ALA A 67 0.10 -87.13 -54.54
CA ALA A 67 1.20 -86.65 -53.71
C ALA A 67 1.90 -85.40 -54.29
N SER A 68 2.03 -85.30 -55.62
CA SER A 68 2.58 -84.09 -56.27
C SER A 68 1.64 -82.88 -56.18
N LEU A 69 0.32 -83.09 -56.23
CA LEU A 69 -0.69 -82.06 -56.01
C LEU A 69 -0.72 -81.61 -54.55
N GLU A 70 -0.69 -82.54 -53.61
CA GLU A 70 -0.67 -82.26 -52.17
C GLU A 70 0.60 -81.49 -51.78
N ALA A 71 1.77 -81.87 -52.29
CA ALA A 71 3.01 -81.12 -52.08
C ALA A 71 2.94 -79.70 -52.70
N SER A 72 2.43 -79.58 -53.93
CA SER A 72 2.27 -78.29 -54.63
C SER A 72 1.26 -77.36 -53.93
N VAL A 73 0.14 -77.89 -53.45
CA VAL A 73 -0.86 -77.14 -52.67
C VAL A 73 -0.30 -76.77 -51.30
N THR A 74 0.38 -77.69 -50.60
CA THR A 74 0.95 -77.43 -49.28
C THR A 74 2.04 -76.36 -49.34
N SER A 75 2.92 -76.38 -50.35
CA SER A 75 3.87 -75.29 -50.61
C SER A 75 3.11 -73.97 -50.80
N ARG A 76 2.22 -73.88 -51.80
CA ARG A 76 1.49 -72.64 -52.12
C ARG A 76 0.66 -72.09 -50.95
N VAL A 77 0.19 -72.95 -50.04
CA VAL A 77 -0.49 -72.54 -48.80
C VAL A 77 0.52 -72.05 -47.76
N ALA A 78 1.65 -72.76 -47.56
CA ALA A 78 2.72 -72.32 -46.67
C ALA A 78 3.34 -70.99 -47.12
N ASP A 79 3.70 -70.86 -48.40
CA ASP A 79 4.25 -69.65 -49.02
C ASP A 79 3.30 -68.45 -48.84
N ARG A 80 1.98 -68.66 -49.00
CA ARG A 80 0.95 -67.62 -48.85
C ARG A 80 0.59 -67.31 -47.40
N VAL A 81 0.87 -68.22 -46.47
CA VAL A 81 0.75 -67.98 -45.02
C VAL A 81 2.01 -67.28 -44.50
N ALA A 82 3.19 -67.59 -45.04
CA ALA A 82 4.43 -66.87 -44.78
C ALA A 82 4.31 -65.41 -45.24
N SER A 83 4.02 -65.16 -46.53
CA SER A 83 3.90 -63.78 -47.05
C SER A 83 2.85 -62.97 -46.29
N LYS A 84 1.69 -63.56 -45.96
CA LYS A 84 0.63 -62.88 -45.21
C LYS A 84 0.94 -62.68 -43.72
N ASN A 85 1.92 -63.40 -43.17
CA ASN A 85 2.44 -63.12 -41.83
C ASN A 85 3.56 -62.08 -41.88
N GLU A 86 4.40 -62.08 -42.92
CA GLU A 86 5.40 -61.04 -43.20
C GLU A 86 4.72 -59.69 -43.42
N GLU A 87 3.73 -59.59 -44.32
CA GLU A 87 2.86 -58.43 -44.53
C GLU A 87 2.26 -57.88 -43.21
N ARG A 88 1.87 -58.78 -42.28
CA ARG A 88 1.29 -58.41 -40.98
C ARG A 88 2.32 -58.02 -39.93
N VAL A 89 3.58 -58.42 -40.11
CA VAL A 89 4.70 -57.99 -39.27
C VAL A 89 5.19 -56.63 -39.75
N GLU A 90 5.36 -56.42 -41.06
CA GLU A 90 5.65 -55.12 -41.66
C GLU A 90 4.57 -54.09 -41.30
N GLN A 91 3.28 -54.34 -41.60
CA GLN A 91 2.18 -53.43 -41.24
C GLN A 91 2.13 -53.08 -39.75
N LYS A 92 2.59 -53.98 -38.86
CA LYS A 92 2.67 -53.69 -37.43
C LYS A 92 3.92 -52.88 -37.07
N ILE A 93 5.07 -53.16 -37.70
CA ILE A 93 6.28 -52.35 -37.54
C ILE A 93 6.02 -50.93 -38.04
N ASP A 94 5.34 -50.75 -39.18
CA ASP A 94 4.96 -49.46 -39.73
C ASP A 94 4.02 -48.70 -38.78
N GLN A 95 2.99 -49.36 -38.23
CA GLN A 95 2.09 -48.75 -37.23
C GLN A 95 2.81 -48.42 -35.90
N ASP A 96 3.72 -49.28 -35.44
CA ASP A 96 4.54 -49.04 -34.25
C ASP A 96 5.58 -47.91 -34.52
N GLN A 97 6.00 -47.68 -35.78
CA GLN A 97 6.84 -46.54 -36.19
C GLN A 97 6.02 -45.24 -36.27
N GLU A 98 4.94 -45.21 -37.06
CA GLU A 98 4.03 -44.05 -37.16
C GLU A 98 3.54 -43.59 -35.77
N SER A 99 3.25 -44.51 -34.85
CA SER A 99 2.82 -44.16 -33.49
C SER A 99 3.92 -43.47 -32.68
N ARG A 100 5.19 -43.88 -32.84
CA ARG A 100 6.34 -43.25 -32.19
C ARG A 100 6.68 -41.90 -32.80
N GLU A 101 6.60 -41.77 -34.12
CA GLU A 101 6.77 -40.50 -34.82
C GLU A 101 5.72 -39.49 -34.37
N ARG A 102 4.44 -39.89 -34.33
CA ARG A 102 3.35 -39.05 -33.81
C ARG A 102 3.52 -38.69 -32.33
N GLU A 103 4.02 -39.62 -31.51
CA GLU A 103 4.32 -39.32 -30.10
C GLU A 103 5.50 -38.35 -29.96
N GLN A 104 6.55 -38.50 -30.78
CA GLN A 104 7.69 -37.60 -30.82
C GLN A 104 7.27 -36.19 -31.30
N GLU A 105 6.57 -36.06 -32.43
CA GLU A 105 6.00 -34.78 -32.87
C GLU A 105 5.09 -34.14 -31.80
N ALA A 106 4.36 -34.94 -31.03
CA ALA A 106 3.49 -34.45 -29.96
C ALA A 106 4.29 -33.95 -28.75
N ARG A 107 5.43 -34.59 -28.43
CA ARG A 107 6.38 -34.13 -27.41
C ARG A 107 7.07 -32.84 -27.85
N GLU A 108 7.61 -32.80 -29.07
CA GLU A 108 8.28 -31.62 -29.65
C GLU A 108 7.32 -30.41 -29.70
N ARG A 109 6.08 -30.59 -30.17
CA ARG A 109 5.04 -29.52 -30.15
C ARG A 109 4.62 -29.11 -28.73
N ALA A 110 4.73 -29.99 -27.73
CA ALA A 110 4.46 -29.66 -26.34
C ALA A 110 5.64 -28.93 -25.67
N GLU A 111 6.86 -29.19 -26.10
CA GLU A 111 8.08 -28.50 -25.66
C GLU A 111 8.18 -27.10 -26.30
N GLU A 112 8.01 -26.97 -27.62
CA GLU A 112 7.93 -25.66 -28.30
C GLU A 112 6.83 -24.76 -27.70
N LYS A 113 5.68 -25.34 -27.33
CA LYS A 113 4.60 -24.61 -26.65
C LYS A 113 5.02 -24.12 -25.25
N ARG A 114 5.82 -24.90 -24.51
CA ARG A 114 6.35 -24.49 -23.19
C ARG A 114 7.41 -23.40 -23.32
N GLU A 115 8.30 -23.50 -24.29
CA GLU A 115 9.31 -22.48 -24.59
C GLU A 115 8.64 -21.16 -24.94
N ARG A 116 7.67 -21.16 -25.87
CA ARG A 116 6.87 -19.98 -26.20
C ARG A 116 6.09 -19.41 -25.00
N GLU A 117 5.58 -20.27 -24.12
CA GLU A 117 4.93 -19.83 -22.86
C GLU A 117 5.92 -19.28 -21.82
N GLN A 118 7.18 -19.72 -21.84
CA GLN A 118 8.24 -19.22 -20.98
C GLN A 118 8.76 -17.87 -21.50
N GLU A 119 9.12 -17.76 -22.78
CA GLU A 119 9.51 -16.48 -23.41
C GLU A 119 8.44 -15.40 -23.21
N ALA A 120 7.15 -15.76 -23.31
CA ALA A 120 6.05 -14.84 -23.09
C ALA A 120 5.95 -14.36 -21.63
N ARG A 121 6.37 -15.17 -20.64
CA ARG A 121 6.47 -14.77 -19.23
C ARG A 121 7.70 -13.91 -18.98
N GLU A 122 8.84 -14.28 -19.54
CA GLU A 122 10.10 -13.55 -19.41
C GLU A 122 9.96 -12.14 -19.98
N ARG A 123 9.46 -11.97 -21.22
CA ARG A 123 9.16 -10.65 -21.81
C ARG A 123 8.11 -9.85 -21.02
N ALA A 124 7.18 -10.52 -20.35
CA ALA A 124 6.21 -9.85 -19.49
C ALA A 124 6.84 -9.38 -18.17
N GLN A 125 7.75 -10.17 -17.61
CA GLN A 125 8.53 -9.83 -16.41
C GLN A 125 9.51 -8.69 -16.70
N GLU A 126 10.28 -8.76 -17.79
CA GLU A 126 11.14 -7.67 -18.30
C GLU A 126 10.34 -6.36 -18.46
N LYS A 127 9.11 -6.43 -19.00
CA LYS A 127 8.25 -5.25 -19.10
C LYS A 127 7.85 -4.70 -17.73
N ILE A 128 7.52 -5.56 -16.75
CA ILE A 128 7.16 -5.13 -15.39
C ILE A 128 8.37 -4.49 -14.70
N GLU A 129 9.54 -5.11 -14.80
CA GLU A 129 10.78 -4.60 -14.24
C GLU A 129 11.15 -3.25 -14.87
N ARG A 130 11.06 -3.09 -16.19
CA ARG A 130 11.33 -1.81 -16.87
C ARG A 130 10.30 -0.72 -16.54
N LEU A 131 9.04 -1.07 -16.30
CA LEU A 131 8.02 -0.13 -15.81
C LEU A 131 8.35 0.37 -14.40
N GLN A 132 8.78 -0.54 -13.50
CA GLN A 132 9.17 -0.17 -12.15
C GLN A 132 10.46 0.65 -12.15
N GLU A 133 11.49 0.20 -12.87
CA GLU A 133 12.77 0.91 -13.05
C GLU A 133 12.49 2.37 -13.42
N LEU A 134 11.81 2.64 -14.54
CA LEU A 134 11.47 4.00 -14.99
C LEU A 134 10.68 4.84 -13.97
N TYR A 135 9.90 4.22 -13.08
CA TYR A 135 9.19 4.92 -12.01
C TYR A 135 10.14 5.30 -10.87
N ASP A 136 10.94 4.36 -10.40
CA ASP A 136 11.86 4.54 -9.27
C ASP A 136 13.02 5.47 -9.68
N ASP A 137 13.62 5.27 -10.87
CA ASP A 137 14.61 6.17 -11.50
C ASP A 137 14.06 7.58 -11.72
N GLY A 138 12.77 7.71 -12.04
CA GLY A 138 12.09 8.99 -12.25
C GLY A 138 11.83 9.72 -10.92
N ARG A 139 11.59 8.96 -9.85
CA ARG A 139 11.44 9.48 -8.48
C ARG A 139 12.77 9.96 -7.91
N GLU A 140 13.86 9.22 -8.10
CA GLU A 140 15.22 9.66 -7.72
C GLU A 140 15.60 10.97 -8.44
N ASP A 141 15.33 11.08 -9.74
CA ASP A 141 15.57 12.34 -10.48
C ASP A 141 14.67 13.51 -10.04
N LEU A 142 13.51 13.28 -9.43
CA LEU A 142 12.74 14.36 -8.80
C LEU A 142 13.36 14.79 -7.46
N ASP A 143 13.78 13.84 -6.64
CA ASP A 143 14.27 14.12 -5.29
C ASP A 143 15.66 14.77 -5.30
N ASP A 144 16.44 14.56 -6.37
CA ASP A 144 17.71 15.23 -6.68
C ASP A 144 17.58 16.54 -7.52
N ASP A 145 16.38 17.14 -7.61
CA ASP A 145 16.08 18.36 -8.39
C ASP A 145 16.32 18.27 -9.93
N ARG A 146 16.49 17.07 -10.52
CA ARG A 146 16.77 16.82 -11.96
C ARG A 146 15.48 16.67 -12.79
N TYR A 147 14.64 17.71 -12.74
CA TYR A 147 13.29 17.73 -13.32
C TYR A 147 13.22 17.48 -14.83
N ASP A 148 14.27 17.78 -15.60
CA ASP A 148 14.36 17.46 -17.01
C ASP A 148 14.40 15.95 -17.25
N ARG A 149 15.34 15.25 -16.60
CA ARG A 149 15.47 13.79 -16.71
C ARG A 149 14.27 13.06 -16.13
N ALA A 150 13.72 13.55 -15.01
CA ALA A 150 12.49 13.02 -14.44
C ALA A 150 11.32 13.10 -15.44
N ALA A 151 11.11 14.24 -16.10
CA ALA A 151 10.04 14.40 -17.08
C ALA A 151 10.19 13.44 -18.29
N GLU A 152 11.42 13.18 -18.73
CA GLU A 152 11.71 12.22 -19.81
C GLU A 152 11.45 10.76 -19.39
N LYS A 153 11.89 10.36 -18.19
CA LYS A 153 11.63 9.02 -17.62
C LYS A 153 10.13 8.76 -17.44
N PHE A 154 9.40 9.74 -16.89
CA PHE A 154 7.94 9.62 -16.74
C PHE A 154 7.17 9.68 -18.07
N GLN A 155 7.71 10.35 -19.11
CA GLN A 155 7.15 10.27 -20.47
C GLN A 155 7.28 8.84 -21.02
N GLN A 156 8.49 8.25 -20.96
CA GLN A 156 8.72 6.86 -21.37
C GLN A 156 7.79 5.87 -20.64
N LEU A 157 7.64 6.03 -19.33
CA LEU A 157 6.74 5.21 -18.51
C LEU A 157 5.26 5.36 -18.93
N ALA A 158 4.82 6.57 -19.27
CA ALA A 158 3.45 6.83 -19.72
C ALA A 158 3.17 6.28 -21.13
N ASP A 159 4.18 6.23 -22.00
CA ASP A 159 4.09 5.66 -23.35
C ASP A 159 4.07 4.13 -23.36
N MET A 160 4.71 3.47 -22.38
CA MET A 160 4.60 2.02 -22.18
C MET A 160 3.19 1.54 -21.77
N ASN A 161 2.29 2.48 -21.43
CA ASN A 161 0.89 2.26 -21.04
C ASN A 161 0.72 1.17 -19.97
N GLY A 162 1.55 1.23 -18.92
CA GLY A 162 1.50 0.33 -17.75
C GLY A 162 0.47 0.77 -16.69
N PRO A 163 0.33 0.00 -15.59
CA PRO A 163 -0.61 0.32 -14.50
C PRO A 163 -0.25 1.62 -13.74
N GLN A 164 0.98 2.10 -13.85
CA GLN A 164 1.46 3.36 -13.24
C GLN A 164 1.32 4.59 -14.18
N THR A 165 0.68 4.47 -15.35
CA THR A 165 0.60 5.57 -16.34
C THR A 165 -0.04 6.85 -15.78
N ASP A 166 -0.99 6.73 -14.86
CA ASP A 166 -1.61 7.88 -14.19
C ASP A 166 -0.64 8.60 -13.25
N ALA A 167 0.14 7.84 -12.47
CA ALA A 167 1.21 8.34 -11.61
C ALA A 167 2.34 8.99 -12.43
N ALA A 168 2.69 8.39 -13.57
CA ALA A 168 3.71 8.88 -14.48
C ALA A 168 3.32 10.26 -15.05
N LEU A 169 2.09 10.41 -15.55
CA LEU A 169 1.61 11.70 -16.06
C LEU A 169 1.53 12.76 -14.94
N TYR A 170 1.13 12.39 -13.72
CA TYR A 170 1.16 13.31 -12.57
C TYR A 170 2.58 13.81 -12.28
N TRP A 171 3.54 12.90 -12.11
CA TRP A 171 4.93 13.27 -11.79
C TRP A 171 5.63 14.00 -12.94
N LYS A 172 5.30 13.67 -14.20
CA LYS A 172 5.73 14.43 -15.38
C LYS A 172 5.22 15.86 -15.33
N ALA A 173 3.93 16.07 -15.06
CA ALA A 173 3.37 17.43 -14.96
C ALA A 173 4.00 18.23 -13.81
N TYR A 174 4.29 17.57 -12.67
CA TYR A 174 5.00 18.18 -11.55
C TYR A 174 6.41 18.65 -11.99
N ALA A 175 7.16 17.79 -12.67
CA ALA A 175 8.47 18.13 -13.22
C ALA A 175 8.42 19.27 -14.25
N GLU A 176 7.44 19.24 -15.15
CA GLU A 176 7.20 20.32 -16.14
C GLU A 176 6.89 21.66 -15.46
N ASN A 177 6.11 21.69 -14.38
CA ASN A 177 5.86 22.90 -13.58
C ASN A 177 7.15 23.40 -12.90
N ARG A 178 7.95 22.51 -12.30
CA ARG A 178 9.23 22.88 -11.65
C ARG A 178 10.27 23.43 -12.66
N LEU A 179 10.23 22.99 -13.92
CA LEU A 179 10.99 23.57 -15.04
C LEU A 179 10.39 24.88 -15.59
N GLY A 180 9.27 25.37 -15.04
CA GLY A 180 8.54 26.55 -15.52
C GLY A 180 7.76 26.33 -16.82
N LYS A 181 7.70 25.10 -17.36
CA LYS A 181 6.99 24.70 -18.59
C LYS A 181 5.49 24.55 -18.32
N ARG A 182 4.85 25.65 -17.90
CA ARG A 182 3.48 25.66 -17.35
C ARG A 182 2.43 25.16 -18.33
N ASP A 183 2.51 25.53 -19.60
CA ASP A 183 1.53 25.08 -20.61
C ASP A 183 1.63 23.58 -20.92
N THR A 184 2.84 23.00 -20.89
CA THR A 184 2.99 21.54 -21.05
C THR A 184 2.52 20.80 -19.80
N ALA A 185 2.79 21.33 -18.60
CA ALA A 185 2.25 20.78 -17.35
C ALA A 185 0.71 20.74 -17.38
N LEU A 186 0.04 21.82 -17.81
CA LEU A 186 -1.42 21.86 -17.96
C LEU A 186 -1.91 20.85 -19.01
N ALA A 187 -1.20 20.68 -20.13
CA ALA A 187 -1.54 19.69 -21.15
C ALA A 187 -1.40 18.24 -20.62
N THR A 188 -0.32 17.95 -19.89
CA THR A 188 -0.09 16.63 -19.26
C THR A 188 -1.17 16.32 -18.21
N ILE A 189 -1.55 17.31 -17.37
CA ILE A 189 -2.66 17.17 -16.41
C ILE A 189 -3.99 16.93 -17.14
N ALA A 190 -4.27 17.65 -18.22
CA ALA A 190 -5.50 17.48 -18.98
C ALA A 190 -5.59 16.08 -19.63
N ASP A 191 -4.49 15.55 -20.16
CA ASP A 191 -4.46 14.19 -20.71
C ASP A 191 -4.64 13.12 -19.61
N MET A 192 -3.93 13.27 -18.49
CA MET A 192 -4.08 12.42 -17.31
C MET A 192 -5.53 12.38 -16.81
N LYS A 193 -6.16 13.55 -16.66
CA LYS A 193 -7.55 13.66 -16.20
C LYS A 193 -8.53 13.00 -17.17
N ARG A 194 -8.29 13.13 -18.47
CA ARG A 194 -9.07 12.53 -19.56
C ARG A 194 -8.93 11.01 -19.60
N ARG A 195 -7.71 10.48 -19.47
CA ARG A 195 -7.42 9.03 -19.54
C ARG A 195 -7.79 8.29 -18.27
N PHE A 196 -7.64 8.92 -17.10
CA PHE A 196 -7.76 8.26 -15.80
C PHE A 196 -8.74 9.00 -14.84
N PRO A 197 -10.03 9.16 -15.21
CA PRO A 197 -11.01 9.93 -14.43
C PRO A 197 -11.34 9.35 -13.04
N GLN A 198 -10.85 8.16 -12.71
CA GLN A 198 -11.00 7.50 -11.40
C GLN A 198 -9.65 7.26 -10.70
N SER A 199 -8.56 7.88 -11.17
CA SER A 199 -7.24 7.78 -10.53
C SER A 199 -7.24 8.36 -9.12
N ARG A 200 -6.50 7.72 -8.20
CA ARG A 200 -6.21 8.25 -6.86
C ARG A 200 -5.56 9.64 -6.90
N TRP A 201 -4.77 9.91 -7.93
CA TRP A 201 -4.01 11.16 -8.12
C TRP A 201 -4.87 12.33 -8.64
N GLN A 202 -6.17 12.14 -8.87
CA GLN A 202 -7.07 13.20 -9.36
C GLN A 202 -7.08 14.45 -8.47
N LYS A 203 -6.99 14.29 -7.14
CA LYS A 203 -6.95 15.43 -6.21
C LYS A 203 -5.63 16.19 -6.33
N ASP A 204 -4.50 15.49 -6.36
CA ASP A 204 -3.16 16.09 -6.45
C ASP A 204 -2.94 16.76 -7.81
N ALA A 205 -3.37 16.12 -8.89
CA ALA A 205 -3.37 16.70 -10.23
C ALA A 205 -4.24 17.96 -10.33
N THR A 206 -5.35 18.04 -9.58
CA THR A 206 -6.17 19.26 -9.51
C THR A 206 -5.53 20.34 -8.65
N ALA A 207 -4.85 19.99 -7.56
CA ALA A 207 -4.09 20.94 -6.75
C ALA A 207 -2.95 21.57 -7.57
N LEU A 208 -2.20 20.75 -8.32
CA LEU A 208 -1.17 21.21 -9.24
C LEU A 208 -1.76 22.07 -10.38
N GLU A 209 -2.92 21.70 -10.93
CA GLU A 209 -3.60 22.52 -11.95
C GLU A 209 -3.95 23.93 -11.44
N ILE A 210 -4.39 24.02 -10.17
CA ILE A 210 -4.71 25.29 -9.50
C ILE A 210 -3.43 26.12 -9.31
N GLU A 211 -2.35 25.52 -8.81
CA GLU A 211 -1.05 26.18 -8.62
C GLU A 211 -0.48 26.72 -9.94
N VAL A 212 -0.44 25.89 -10.98
CA VAL A 212 0.08 26.27 -12.30
C VAL A 212 -0.74 27.43 -12.89
N LYS A 213 -2.08 27.37 -12.81
CA LYS A 213 -2.97 28.45 -13.27
C LYS A 213 -2.77 29.74 -12.49
N GLN A 214 -2.70 29.67 -11.16
CA GLN A 214 -2.41 30.86 -10.33
C GLN A 214 -1.05 31.48 -10.69
N SER A 215 -0.01 30.66 -10.90
CA SER A 215 1.33 31.14 -11.27
C SER A 215 1.44 31.74 -12.69
N THR A 216 0.46 31.47 -13.57
CA THR A 216 0.33 32.13 -14.89
C THR A 216 -0.60 33.35 -14.87
N GLY A 217 -1.22 33.67 -13.74
CA GLY A 217 -2.28 34.68 -13.66
C GLY A 217 -3.61 34.25 -14.30
N GLN A 218 -3.76 32.97 -14.66
CA GLN A 218 -5.05 32.44 -15.13
C GLN A 218 -6.05 32.38 -13.97
N ALA A 219 -7.26 32.89 -14.22
CA ALA A 219 -8.31 32.98 -13.21
C ALA A 219 -8.87 31.59 -12.82
N VAL A 220 -8.34 31.02 -11.74
CA VAL A 220 -8.96 29.88 -11.05
C VAL A 220 -10.23 30.35 -10.35
N LYS A 221 -11.35 29.67 -10.59
CA LYS A 221 -12.62 29.91 -9.89
C LYS A 221 -12.77 28.94 -8.72
N PRO A 222 -12.80 29.40 -7.46
CA PRO A 222 -13.03 28.51 -6.32
C PRO A 222 -14.44 27.89 -6.31
N ALA A 223 -15.43 28.58 -6.90
CA ALA A 223 -16.80 28.09 -6.99
C ALA A 223 -16.93 26.79 -7.81
N ASP A 224 -15.97 26.52 -8.70
CA ASP A 224 -15.93 25.34 -9.56
C ASP A 224 -15.29 24.13 -8.83
N GLN A 225 -14.79 24.32 -7.60
CA GLN A 225 -14.17 23.28 -6.77
C GLN A 225 -15.16 22.69 -5.77
N SER A 226 -15.47 21.40 -5.90
CA SER A 226 -16.36 20.68 -4.98
C SER A 226 -15.69 20.31 -3.65
N ASP A 227 -14.41 19.94 -3.67
CA ASP A 227 -13.59 19.63 -2.50
C ASP A 227 -13.21 20.91 -1.72
N GLU A 228 -13.40 20.90 -0.39
CA GLU A 228 -13.14 22.06 0.48
C GLU A 228 -11.66 22.51 0.46
N GLU A 229 -10.73 21.58 0.28
CA GLU A 229 -9.30 21.86 0.39
C GLU A 229 -8.76 22.42 -0.92
N LEU A 230 -9.21 21.89 -2.07
CA LEU A 230 -8.99 22.48 -3.40
C LEU A 230 -9.63 23.87 -3.52
N LYS A 231 -10.85 24.05 -2.99
CA LYS A 231 -11.51 25.37 -2.94
C LYS A 231 -10.71 26.37 -2.11
N MET A 232 -10.23 25.96 -0.94
CA MET A 232 -9.42 26.85 -0.10
C MET A 232 -8.02 27.10 -0.70
N LEU A 233 -7.42 26.15 -1.42
CA LEU A 233 -6.20 26.39 -2.20
C LEU A 233 -6.44 27.44 -3.32
N ALA A 234 -7.55 27.31 -4.05
CA ALA A 234 -7.97 28.27 -5.06
C ALA A 234 -8.14 29.69 -4.47
N ILE A 235 -8.75 29.80 -3.29
CA ILE A 235 -8.91 31.06 -2.54
C ILE A 235 -7.55 31.60 -2.04
N GLN A 236 -6.68 30.74 -1.50
CA GLN A 236 -5.40 31.17 -0.92
C GLN A 236 -4.46 31.77 -1.98
N GLY A 237 -4.36 31.18 -3.17
CA GLY A 237 -3.58 31.77 -4.26
C GLY A 237 -4.19 33.06 -4.82
N LEU A 238 -5.52 33.13 -4.96
CA LEU A 238 -6.21 34.39 -5.32
C LEU A 238 -5.95 35.50 -4.30
N MET A 239 -5.83 35.19 -3.01
CA MET A 239 -5.49 36.17 -1.97
C MET A 239 -4.13 36.85 -2.19
N SER A 240 -3.23 36.23 -2.96
CA SER A 240 -1.92 36.81 -3.28
C SER A 240 -1.93 37.67 -4.56
N SER A 241 -2.86 37.40 -5.49
CA SER A 241 -2.95 38.07 -6.80
C SER A 241 -4.06 39.13 -6.90
N ASP A 242 -5.16 38.93 -6.17
CA ASP A 242 -6.38 39.73 -6.25
C ASP A 242 -7.12 39.69 -4.89
N PRO A 243 -6.65 40.43 -3.87
CA PRO A 243 -7.28 40.46 -2.55
C PRO A 243 -8.71 41.01 -2.61
N GLU A 244 -8.97 42.01 -3.44
CA GLU A 244 -10.26 42.71 -3.54
C GLU A 244 -11.39 41.78 -3.99
N ARG A 245 -11.16 40.91 -4.98
CA ARG A 245 -12.14 39.87 -5.34
C ARG A 245 -12.18 38.70 -4.37
N THR A 246 -11.12 38.50 -3.57
CA THR A 246 -11.04 37.36 -2.63
C THR A 246 -11.81 37.62 -1.34
N PHE A 247 -11.87 38.84 -0.81
CA PHE A 247 -12.64 39.14 0.41
C PHE A 247 -14.15 38.78 0.30
N PRO A 248 -14.89 39.14 -0.77
CA PRO A 248 -16.29 38.72 -0.94
C PRO A 248 -16.48 37.20 -1.05
N LEU A 249 -15.50 36.48 -1.61
CA LEU A 249 -15.53 35.01 -1.68
C LEU A 249 -15.34 34.38 -0.29
N LEU A 250 -14.40 34.91 0.50
CA LEU A 250 -14.21 34.51 1.89
C LEU A 250 -15.46 34.78 2.74
N GLU A 251 -16.08 35.95 2.63
CA GLU A 251 -17.34 36.25 3.33
C GLU A 251 -18.46 35.30 2.91
N LYS A 252 -18.56 34.95 1.62
CA LYS A 252 -19.56 34.00 1.12
C LYS A 252 -19.36 32.58 1.66
N VAL A 253 -18.11 32.14 1.88
CA VAL A 253 -17.82 30.84 2.52
C VAL A 253 -18.13 30.89 4.02
N ILE A 254 -17.67 31.92 4.72
CA ILE A 254 -17.87 32.13 6.17
C ILE A 254 -19.37 32.14 6.56
N ASN A 255 -20.18 32.85 5.77
CA ASN A 255 -21.62 33.01 5.99
C ASN A 255 -22.48 31.96 5.27
N GLY A 256 -21.89 31.07 4.47
CA GLY A 256 -22.61 30.11 3.62
C GLY A 256 -23.03 28.82 4.32
N SER A 257 -23.44 27.82 3.53
CA SER A 257 -23.77 26.45 4.00
C SER A 257 -22.55 25.53 4.18
N GLY A 258 -21.33 26.08 4.04
CA GLY A 258 -20.07 25.35 4.21
C GLY A 258 -19.85 24.76 5.60
N SER A 259 -18.97 23.76 5.70
CA SER A 259 -18.72 23.06 6.97
C SER A 259 -18.03 23.94 8.02
N PRO A 260 -18.09 23.60 9.31
CA PRO A 260 -17.33 24.30 10.35
C PRO A 260 -15.81 24.31 10.11
N LYS A 261 -15.26 23.30 9.41
CA LYS A 261 -13.84 23.22 9.00
C LYS A 261 -13.56 24.24 7.89
N GLU A 262 -14.36 24.22 6.82
CA GLU A 262 -14.25 25.13 5.69
C GLU A 262 -14.36 26.60 6.13
N LYS A 263 -15.41 26.92 6.92
CA LYS A 263 -15.62 28.25 7.53
C LYS A 263 -14.46 28.69 8.41
N SER A 264 -13.91 27.79 9.22
CA SER A 264 -12.73 28.07 10.04
C SER A 264 -11.50 28.38 9.18
N LYS A 265 -11.27 27.64 8.10
CA LYS A 265 -10.12 27.84 7.20
C LYS A 265 -10.25 29.15 6.41
N ALA A 266 -11.46 29.50 5.96
CA ALA A 266 -11.75 30.81 5.35
C ALA A 266 -11.52 31.97 6.34
N LEU A 267 -12.01 31.86 7.57
CA LEU A 267 -11.80 32.86 8.62
C LEU A 267 -10.31 33.06 8.95
N PHE A 268 -9.51 31.99 8.91
CA PHE A 268 -8.06 32.05 9.12
C PHE A 268 -7.33 32.75 7.96
N VAL A 269 -7.64 32.40 6.70
CA VAL A 269 -7.06 33.04 5.51
C VAL A 269 -7.41 34.53 5.44
N LEU A 270 -8.65 34.88 5.79
CA LEU A 270 -9.07 36.26 5.97
C LEU A 270 -8.16 36.99 6.99
N ALA A 271 -7.98 36.42 8.17
CA ALA A 271 -7.21 37.04 9.24
C ALA A 271 -5.71 37.19 8.92
N GLN A 272 -5.11 36.17 8.30
CA GLN A 272 -3.70 36.15 7.91
C GLN A 272 -3.32 37.32 6.99
N SER A 273 -4.26 37.84 6.20
CA SER A 273 -4.02 38.96 5.28
C SER A 273 -3.73 40.30 5.98
N GLY A 274 -4.19 40.48 7.22
CA GLY A 274 -3.99 41.71 7.98
C GLY A 274 -4.46 43.00 7.28
N SER A 275 -5.41 42.94 6.34
CA SER A 275 -5.93 44.13 5.63
C SER A 275 -6.94 44.91 6.48
N ALA A 276 -7.22 46.17 6.11
CA ALA A 276 -8.25 46.97 6.77
C ALA A 276 -9.64 46.33 6.63
N GLN A 277 -9.99 45.89 5.42
CA GLN A 277 -11.24 45.19 5.14
C GLN A 277 -11.34 43.86 5.91
N ALA A 278 -10.24 43.10 6.02
CA ALA A 278 -10.21 41.87 6.81
C ALA A 278 -10.46 42.13 8.30
N ARG A 279 -9.85 43.17 8.87
CA ARG A 279 -10.14 43.60 10.27
C ARG A 279 -11.60 44.00 10.46
N GLU A 280 -12.20 44.69 9.49
CA GLU A 280 -13.61 45.08 9.56
C GLU A 280 -14.54 43.85 9.55
N ILE A 281 -14.32 42.91 8.62
CA ILE A 281 -15.09 41.65 8.51
C ILE A 281 -14.94 40.84 9.80
N LEU A 282 -13.72 40.63 10.29
CA LEU A 282 -13.46 39.98 11.58
C LEU A 282 -14.16 40.70 12.74
N GLY A 283 -14.17 42.04 12.73
CA GLY A 283 -14.86 42.84 13.73
C GLY A 283 -16.37 42.65 13.72
N ARG A 284 -17.01 42.53 12.54
CA ARG A 284 -18.43 42.17 12.44
C ARG A 284 -18.72 40.79 13.05
N ILE A 285 -17.88 39.80 12.75
CA ILE A 285 -18.00 38.43 13.28
C ILE A 285 -17.76 38.40 14.80
N ALA A 286 -16.76 39.12 15.31
CA ALA A 286 -16.44 39.21 16.74
C ALA A 286 -17.52 39.95 17.55
N ARG A 287 -18.24 40.90 16.95
CA ARG A 287 -19.46 41.51 17.52
C ARG A 287 -20.70 40.60 17.42
N GLY A 288 -20.56 39.35 16.97
CA GLY A 288 -21.64 38.37 16.87
C GLY A 288 -22.67 38.66 15.76
N GLN A 289 -22.35 39.54 14.81
CA GLN A 289 -23.32 40.08 13.85
C GLN A 289 -23.67 39.13 12.68
N THR A 290 -23.01 37.97 12.59
CA THR A 290 -23.17 37.03 11.45
C THR A 290 -23.26 35.56 11.88
N ASN A 291 -22.23 35.04 12.55
CA ASN A 291 -22.12 33.62 12.88
C ASN A 291 -21.53 33.41 14.30
N PRO A 292 -22.38 33.10 15.31
CA PRO A 292 -21.94 32.89 16.69
C PRO A 292 -20.85 31.83 16.87
N ASP A 293 -20.92 30.71 16.13
CA ASP A 293 -19.93 29.62 16.20
C ASP A 293 -18.50 30.09 15.88
N LEU A 294 -18.39 31.16 15.09
CA LEU A 294 -17.13 31.76 14.65
C LEU A 294 -16.72 33.00 15.48
N GLN A 295 -17.60 33.54 16.33
CA GLN A 295 -17.35 34.76 17.11
C GLN A 295 -16.07 34.66 17.93
N ARG A 296 -15.90 33.54 18.66
CA ARG A 296 -14.71 33.26 19.47
C ARG A 296 -13.42 33.15 18.63
N LYS A 297 -13.47 32.52 17.45
CA LYS A 297 -12.31 32.47 16.55
C LYS A 297 -11.97 33.83 15.95
N ALA A 298 -12.99 34.64 15.63
CA ALA A 298 -12.75 36.02 15.17
C ALA A 298 -12.10 36.88 16.26
N VAL A 299 -12.49 36.71 17.53
CA VAL A 299 -11.81 37.30 18.70
C VAL A 299 -10.36 36.83 18.81
N GLU A 300 -10.11 35.51 18.77
CA GLU A 300 -8.76 34.92 18.82
C GLU A 300 -7.87 35.47 17.70
N TYR A 301 -8.38 35.57 16.47
CA TYR A 301 -7.65 36.09 15.31
C TYR A 301 -7.48 37.61 15.32
N LEU A 302 -8.43 38.38 15.85
CA LEU A 302 -8.23 39.82 16.10
C LEU A 302 -7.12 40.06 17.13
N GLY A 303 -6.96 39.19 18.12
CA GLY A 303 -5.83 39.24 19.05
C GLY A 303 -4.47 38.94 18.42
N LEU A 304 -4.42 37.94 17.54
CA LEU A 304 -3.17 37.49 16.90
C LEU A 304 -2.71 38.38 15.73
N PHE A 305 -3.64 38.90 14.91
CA PHE A 305 -3.33 39.58 13.65
C PHE A 305 -3.86 41.03 13.56
N GLY A 306 -4.68 41.45 14.52
CA GLY A 306 -5.49 42.66 14.41
C GLY A 306 -4.80 43.98 14.75
N GLY A 307 -3.68 43.98 15.48
CA GLY A 307 -2.93 45.21 15.82
C GLY A 307 -3.67 46.16 16.76
N SER A 308 -3.40 47.47 16.68
CA SER A 308 -4.01 48.50 17.56
C SER A 308 -5.52 48.57 17.44
N GLU A 309 -6.04 48.67 16.20
CA GLU A 309 -7.47 48.91 15.93
C GLU A 309 -8.36 47.77 16.43
N ALA A 310 -7.84 46.54 16.39
CA ALA A 310 -8.52 45.38 16.93
C ALA A 310 -8.74 45.50 18.45
N ARG A 311 -7.83 46.11 19.22
CA ARG A 311 -8.00 46.32 20.68
C ARG A 311 -9.24 47.16 20.99
N LYS A 312 -9.59 48.11 20.12
CA LYS A 312 -10.81 48.91 20.26
C LYS A 312 -12.05 48.06 20.01
N THR A 313 -12.07 47.28 18.93
CA THR A 313 -13.18 46.34 18.64
C THR A 313 -13.32 45.28 19.75
N LEU A 314 -12.22 44.74 20.26
CA LEU A 314 -12.24 43.78 21.36
C LEU A 314 -12.78 44.39 22.66
N ALA A 315 -12.49 45.67 22.94
CA ALA A 315 -13.07 46.39 24.07
C ALA A 315 -14.58 46.63 23.92
N GLU A 316 -15.04 46.99 22.71
CA GLU A 316 -16.46 47.10 22.39
C GLU A 316 -17.18 45.76 22.64
N VAL A 317 -16.65 44.65 22.11
CA VAL A 317 -17.20 43.29 22.30
C VAL A 317 -17.18 42.87 23.77
N TYR A 318 -16.11 43.19 24.51
CA TYR A 318 -16.01 42.85 25.93
C TYR A 318 -17.08 43.57 26.76
N ALA A 319 -17.32 44.85 26.49
CA ALA A 319 -18.32 45.65 27.17
C ALA A 319 -19.77 45.24 26.80
N SER A 320 -20.02 44.81 25.57
CA SER A 320 -21.36 44.41 25.11
C SER A 320 -21.72 42.94 25.37
N SER A 321 -20.73 42.05 25.54
CA SER A 321 -20.97 40.61 25.68
C SER A 321 -21.42 40.21 27.09
N SER A 322 -22.33 39.24 27.16
CA SER A 322 -22.64 38.46 28.36
C SER A 322 -22.02 37.05 28.36
N ASP A 323 -21.41 36.62 27.24
CA ASP A 323 -20.80 35.30 27.09
C ASP A 323 -19.40 35.26 27.72
N ALA A 324 -19.26 34.47 28.79
CA ALA A 324 -18.00 34.30 29.51
C ALA A 324 -16.91 33.62 28.66
N SER A 325 -17.25 32.76 27.70
CA SER A 325 -16.28 32.13 26.79
C SER A 325 -15.69 33.14 25.79
N VAL A 326 -16.52 34.07 25.30
CA VAL A 326 -16.07 35.22 24.49
C VAL A 326 -15.19 36.13 25.32
N LYS A 327 -15.58 36.46 26.56
CA LYS A 327 -14.77 37.29 27.48
C LYS A 327 -13.43 36.64 27.83
N HIS A 328 -13.37 35.34 28.11
CA HIS A 328 -12.12 34.60 28.33
C HIS A 328 -11.19 34.65 27.10
N ALA A 329 -11.72 34.54 25.89
CA ALA A 329 -10.93 34.68 24.66
C ALA A 329 -10.38 36.12 24.49
N ILE A 330 -11.16 37.14 24.87
CA ILE A 330 -10.70 38.54 24.85
C ILE A 330 -9.63 38.81 25.93
N LEU A 331 -9.77 38.29 27.16
CA LEU A 331 -8.74 38.43 28.21
C LEU A 331 -7.39 37.82 27.76
N ARG A 332 -7.44 36.65 27.11
CA ARG A 332 -6.25 36.03 26.48
C ARG A 332 -5.67 36.92 25.38
N SER A 333 -6.50 37.54 24.55
CA SER A 333 -6.07 38.50 23.54
C SER A 333 -5.40 39.74 24.14
N TYR A 334 -5.86 40.22 25.30
CA TYR A 334 -5.23 41.36 25.98
C TYR A 334 -3.85 40.99 26.53
N MET A 335 -3.66 39.78 27.07
CA MET A 335 -2.32 39.31 27.46
C MET A 335 -1.37 39.22 26.26
N ILE A 336 -1.81 38.62 25.15
CA ILE A 336 -1.00 38.53 23.92
C ILE A 336 -0.61 39.93 23.40
N GLY A 337 -1.47 40.94 23.62
CA GLY A 337 -1.19 42.34 23.29
C GLY A 337 -0.45 43.16 24.36
N GLY A 338 -0.11 42.60 25.53
CA GLY A 338 0.49 43.35 26.65
C GLY A 338 -0.43 44.41 27.27
N ASP A 339 -1.75 44.28 27.11
CA ASP A 339 -2.76 45.31 27.43
C ASP A 339 -3.17 45.27 28.91
N HIS A 340 -2.25 45.66 29.78
CA HIS A 340 -2.44 45.69 31.24
C HIS A 340 -3.59 46.61 31.67
N GLU A 341 -3.81 47.75 30.99
CA GLU A 341 -4.94 48.65 31.27
C GLU A 341 -6.29 47.93 31.20
N ARG A 342 -6.55 47.20 30.11
CA ARG A 342 -7.83 46.48 29.92
C ARG A 342 -7.94 45.26 30.84
N LEU A 343 -6.83 44.57 31.13
CA LEU A 343 -6.81 43.47 32.09
C LEU A 343 -7.11 43.97 33.52
N PHE A 344 -6.55 45.11 33.93
CA PHE A 344 -6.83 45.74 35.23
C PHE A 344 -8.26 46.25 35.33
N ALA A 345 -8.79 46.86 34.26
CA ALA A 345 -10.20 47.25 34.18
C ALA A 345 -11.12 46.03 34.38
N ALA A 346 -10.87 44.92 33.68
CA ALA A 346 -11.63 43.68 33.83
C ALA A 346 -11.53 43.08 35.24
N ALA A 347 -10.32 42.95 35.79
CA ALA A 347 -10.08 42.43 37.14
C ALA A 347 -10.81 43.24 38.24
N LYS A 348 -11.05 44.54 37.99
CA LYS A 348 -11.75 45.46 38.89
C LYS A 348 -13.27 45.52 38.68
N SER A 349 -13.77 45.37 37.45
CA SER A 349 -15.18 45.64 37.10
C SER A 349 -16.04 44.41 36.82
N GLU A 350 -15.44 43.24 36.57
CA GLU A 350 -16.21 42.03 36.28
C GLU A 350 -17.02 41.53 37.47
N LYS A 351 -18.18 40.94 37.16
CA LYS A 351 -19.07 40.30 38.14
C LYS A 351 -18.85 38.79 38.25
N ASP A 352 -18.31 38.19 37.20
CA ASP A 352 -17.97 36.77 37.17
C ASP A 352 -16.58 36.55 37.79
N GLU A 353 -16.53 35.71 38.83
CA GLU A 353 -15.30 35.47 39.59
C GLU A 353 -14.25 34.65 38.81
N SER A 354 -14.66 33.87 37.80
CA SER A 354 -13.74 33.19 36.88
C SER A 354 -13.08 34.18 35.93
N LEU A 355 -13.83 35.16 35.41
CA LEU A 355 -13.28 36.26 34.61
C LEU A 355 -12.38 37.19 35.44
N ARG A 356 -12.74 37.49 36.69
CA ARG A 356 -11.87 38.25 37.61
C ARG A 356 -10.55 37.50 37.86
N ARG A 357 -10.59 36.20 38.19
CA ARG A 357 -9.38 35.38 38.37
C ARG A 357 -8.53 35.32 37.11
N GLU A 358 -9.12 35.09 35.94
CA GLU A 358 -8.35 35.06 34.69
C GLU A 358 -7.71 36.43 34.41
N ALA A 359 -8.43 37.55 34.59
CA ALA A 359 -7.86 38.88 34.40
C ALA A 359 -6.66 39.15 35.36
N ILE A 360 -6.76 38.73 36.62
CA ILE A 360 -5.65 38.79 37.60
C ILE A 360 -4.46 37.93 37.15
N ARG A 361 -4.71 36.67 36.75
CA ARG A 361 -3.67 35.74 36.29
C ARG A 361 -2.97 36.24 35.03
N GLN A 362 -3.72 36.81 34.10
CA GLN A 362 -3.21 37.41 32.87
C GLN A 362 -2.45 38.73 33.13
N LEU A 363 -2.82 39.55 34.13
CA LEU A 363 -2.01 40.68 34.59
C LEU A 363 -0.61 40.24 35.04
N GLY A 364 -0.52 39.12 35.77
CA GLY A 364 0.76 38.54 36.18
C GLY A 364 1.64 38.19 34.98
N LEU A 365 1.06 37.57 33.95
CA LEU A 365 1.75 37.18 32.72
C LEU A 365 2.18 38.35 31.82
N VAL A 366 1.62 39.55 32.00
CA VAL A 366 2.10 40.79 31.34
C VAL A 366 2.92 41.70 32.27
N HIS A 367 3.33 41.20 33.44
CA HIS A 367 4.10 41.93 34.45
C HIS A 367 3.42 43.22 34.97
N GLY A 368 2.08 43.27 35.02
CA GLY A 368 1.30 44.40 35.56
C GLY A 368 1.34 44.49 37.10
N THR A 369 2.53 44.63 37.68
CA THR A 369 2.74 44.55 39.14
C THR A 369 2.19 45.76 39.91
N SER A 370 2.11 46.93 39.26
CA SER A 370 1.45 48.15 39.76
C SER A 370 -0.07 47.98 39.89
N GLU A 371 -0.67 47.30 38.92
CA GLU A 371 -2.09 46.99 38.83
C GLU A 371 -2.45 45.93 39.86
N LEU A 372 -1.63 44.87 39.96
CA LEU A 372 -1.76 43.83 40.98
C LEU A 372 -1.60 44.38 42.41
N GLU A 373 -0.74 45.36 42.67
CA GLU A 373 -0.69 46.03 43.98
C GLU A 373 -2.01 46.75 44.29
N GLN A 374 -2.54 47.53 43.35
CA GLN A 374 -3.80 48.25 43.54
C GLN A 374 -4.98 47.29 43.78
N LEU A 375 -5.02 46.15 43.09
CA LEU A 375 -5.97 45.08 43.38
C LEU A 375 -5.74 44.47 44.77
N TYR A 376 -4.50 44.18 45.17
CA TYR A 376 -4.20 43.53 46.45
C TYR A 376 -4.56 44.38 47.68
N GLN A 377 -4.47 45.71 47.54
CA GLN A 377 -4.83 46.68 48.58
C GLN A 377 -6.34 46.93 48.67
N ALA A 378 -7.07 46.81 47.55
CA ALA A 378 -8.51 47.10 47.48
C ALA A 378 -9.43 45.87 47.60
N GLU A 379 -8.92 44.68 47.27
CA GLU A 379 -9.69 43.42 47.30
C GLU A 379 -9.89 42.93 48.73
N THR A 380 -11.08 42.40 49.01
CA THR A 380 -11.49 41.89 50.33
C THR A 380 -11.71 40.38 50.36
N SER A 381 -11.92 39.74 49.20
CA SER A 381 -12.00 38.28 49.09
C SER A 381 -10.62 37.65 49.28
N THR A 382 -10.44 36.85 50.34
CA THR A 382 -9.22 36.08 50.60
C THR A 382 -8.83 35.21 49.39
N ASP A 383 -9.80 34.66 48.64
CA ASP A 383 -9.51 33.82 47.48
C ASP A 383 -8.97 34.62 46.29
N LEU A 384 -9.49 35.82 46.05
CA LEU A 384 -8.94 36.71 45.01
C LEU A 384 -7.61 37.34 45.43
N ARG A 385 -7.43 37.68 46.72
CA ARG A 385 -6.11 38.07 47.25
C ARG A 385 -5.09 36.94 47.09
N ARG A 386 -5.50 35.67 47.21
CA ARG A 386 -4.63 34.51 46.94
C ARG A 386 -4.26 34.39 45.45
N GLU A 387 -5.21 34.62 44.53
CA GLU A 387 -4.91 34.67 43.09
C GLU A 387 -3.95 35.82 42.75
N ILE A 388 -4.07 36.99 43.40
CA ILE A 388 -3.15 38.11 43.21
C ILE A 388 -1.73 37.77 43.70
N LEU A 389 -1.58 37.01 44.79
CA LEU A 389 -0.28 36.44 45.21
C LEU A 389 0.26 35.43 44.19
N GLN A 390 -0.60 34.68 43.50
CA GLN A 390 -0.18 33.83 42.38
C GLN A 390 0.26 34.66 41.16
N ALA A 391 -0.42 35.77 40.87
CA ALA A 391 -0.06 36.66 39.78
C ALA A 391 1.26 37.41 40.03
N PHE A 392 1.58 37.81 41.27
CA PHE A 392 2.91 38.34 41.61
C PHE A 392 4.03 37.32 41.39
N PHE A 393 3.80 36.05 41.71
CA PHE A 393 4.73 34.97 41.39
C PHE A 393 4.93 34.82 39.88
N LEU A 394 3.85 34.80 39.09
CA LEU A 394 3.92 34.73 37.62
C LEU A 394 4.63 35.95 37.00
N ALA A 395 4.50 37.14 37.60
CA ALA A 395 5.20 38.35 37.19
C ALA A 395 6.69 38.38 37.60
N GLY A 396 7.14 37.46 38.47
CA GLY A 396 8.50 37.43 39.03
C GLY A 396 8.74 38.37 40.22
N ASP A 397 7.71 39.02 40.77
CA ASP A 397 7.86 40.01 41.85
C ASP A 397 7.93 39.33 43.24
N SER A 398 9.13 38.85 43.56
CA SER A 398 9.46 38.32 44.88
C SER A 398 9.27 39.34 46.01
N GLY A 399 9.51 40.63 45.75
CA GLY A 399 9.41 41.70 46.74
C GLY A 399 7.99 41.87 47.30
N ARG A 400 6.97 41.69 46.44
CA ARG A 400 5.56 41.67 46.86
C ARG A 400 5.22 40.47 47.74
N LEU A 401 5.74 39.31 47.37
CA LEU A 401 5.54 38.08 48.14
C LEU A 401 6.22 38.15 49.51
N VAL A 402 7.42 38.73 49.62
CA VAL A 402 8.08 38.99 50.91
C VAL A 402 7.23 39.92 51.79
N LYS A 403 6.74 41.04 51.24
CA LYS A 403 5.85 41.97 51.96
C LYS A 403 4.58 41.27 52.48
N ALA A 404 3.93 40.45 51.65
CA ALA A 404 2.74 39.70 52.06
C ALA A 404 3.05 38.63 53.13
N ALA A 405 4.10 37.84 52.95
CA ALA A 405 4.51 36.81 53.89
C ALA A 405 4.90 37.37 55.27
N GLN A 406 5.47 38.58 55.32
CA GLN A 406 5.86 39.25 56.57
C GLN A 406 4.73 40.10 57.20
N GLY A 407 3.81 40.65 56.40
CA GLY A 407 2.89 41.72 56.84
C GLY A 407 1.39 41.41 56.79
N GLU A 408 0.95 40.31 56.18
CA GLU A 408 -0.48 39.97 56.14
C GLU A 408 -1.04 39.53 57.50
N LYS A 409 -2.34 39.78 57.70
CA LYS A 409 -3.06 39.35 58.91
C LYS A 409 -3.70 37.97 58.77
N ASP A 410 -4.00 37.57 57.54
CA ASP A 410 -4.60 36.29 57.20
C ASP A 410 -3.52 35.21 57.06
N ALA A 411 -3.63 34.15 57.85
CA ALA A 411 -2.64 33.08 57.88
C ALA A 411 -2.57 32.26 56.58
N ASP A 412 -3.67 32.15 55.83
CA ASP A 412 -3.68 31.44 54.55
C ASP A 412 -3.06 32.30 53.43
N LEU A 413 -3.21 33.62 53.48
CA LEU A 413 -2.46 34.54 52.61
C LEU A 413 -0.96 34.53 52.93
N ARG A 414 -0.56 34.52 54.22
CA ARG A 414 0.85 34.32 54.60
C ARG A 414 1.38 32.98 54.07
N ARG A 415 0.61 31.89 54.21
CA ARG A 415 0.97 30.56 53.69
C ARG A 415 1.16 30.55 52.18
N ALA A 416 0.25 31.20 51.43
CA ALA A 416 0.35 31.32 49.98
C ALA A 416 1.59 32.12 49.54
N ALA A 417 1.88 33.24 50.21
CA ALA A 417 3.07 34.04 49.92
C ALA A 417 4.38 33.28 50.21
N ILE A 418 4.47 32.57 51.35
CA ILE A 418 5.61 31.71 51.72
C ILE A 418 5.81 30.59 50.70
N ARG A 419 4.74 29.90 50.31
CA ARG A 419 4.76 28.84 49.30
C ARG A 419 5.28 29.34 47.95
N ASN A 420 4.84 30.53 47.53
CA ASN A 420 5.24 31.12 46.27
C ASN A 420 6.71 31.60 46.30
N LEU A 421 7.21 32.10 47.44
CA LEU A 421 8.66 32.32 47.65
C LEU A 421 9.45 31.01 47.57
N GLY A 422 8.87 29.89 48.00
CA GLY A 422 9.44 28.54 47.87
C GLY A 422 9.58 28.05 46.43
N LEU A 423 8.83 28.61 45.48
CA LEU A 423 8.97 28.31 44.06
C LEU A 423 9.96 29.26 43.37
N ILE A 424 10.27 30.42 43.97
CA ILE A 424 11.27 31.37 43.47
C ILE A 424 12.66 30.93 43.93
N HIS A 425 13.47 30.48 42.98
CA HIS A 425 14.85 30.04 43.18
C HIS A 425 15.81 31.25 43.13
N SER A 426 15.93 32.00 44.23
CA SER A 426 16.90 33.09 44.37
C SER A 426 17.47 33.17 45.79
N GLU A 427 18.61 33.85 45.96
CA GLU A 427 19.14 34.06 47.30
C GLU A 427 18.19 34.90 48.18
N ASP A 428 17.48 35.86 47.59
CA ASP A 428 16.71 36.84 48.35
C ASP A 428 15.36 36.29 48.82
N SER A 429 14.75 35.36 48.07
CA SER A 429 13.64 34.56 48.60
C SER A 429 14.14 33.67 49.75
N GLY A 430 15.33 33.07 49.64
CA GLY A 430 15.97 32.33 50.73
C GLY A 430 16.23 33.16 52.00
N LYS A 431 16.83 34.36 51.86
CA LYS A 431 17.05 35.31 52.98
C LYS A 431 15.73 35.73 53.62
N ALA A 432 14.71 36.04 52.81
CA ALA A 432 13.39 36.41 53.32
C ALA A 432 12.71 35.27 54.09
N LEU A 433 12.77 34.03 53.59
CA LEU A 433 12.29 32.84 54.31
C LEU A 433 13.02 32.65 55.64
N GLN A 434 14.31 32.97 55.74
CA GLN A 434 15.07 32.90 57.00
C GLN A 434 14.57 33.92 58.02
N GLU A 435 14.33 35.16 57.58
CA GLU A 435 13.74 36.19 58.44
C GLU A 435 12.32 35.84 58.89
N ILE A 436 11.50 35.29 57.99
CA ILE A 436 10.14 34.84 58.32
C ILE A 436 10.22 33.75 59.40
N TYR A 437 11.01 32.69 59.20
CA TYR A 437 11.15 31.60 60.19
C TYR A 437 11.61 32.08 61.57
N ALA A 438 12.52 33.05 61.62
CA ALA A 438 13.06 33.60 62.86
C ALA A 438 12.07 34.51 63.62
N LYS A 439 11.11 35.11 62.91
CA LYS A 439 10.06 35.99 63.46
C LYS A 439 8.74 35.26 63.71
N GLU A 440 8.52 34.10 63.07
CA GLU A 440 7.28 33.36 63.11
C GLU A 440 7.00 32.64 64.44
N THR A 441 5.76 32.68 64.89
CA THR A 441 5.25 31.95 66.06
C THR A 441 4.22 30.89 65.69
N ASP A 442 3.57 30.99 64.53
CA ASP A 442 2.65 29.99 64.00
C ASP A 442 3.42 28.74 63.52
N HIS A 443 3.14 27.59 64.16
CA HIS A 443 3.78 26.32 63.84
C HIS A 443 3.49 25.84 62.40
N ALA A 444 2.28 26.06 61.88
CA ALA A 444 1.92 25.66 60.52
C ALA A 444 2.62 26.53 59.46
N LEU A 445 2.86 27.81 59.75
CA LEU A 445 3.61 28.70 58.87
C LEU A 445 5.13 28.48 58.96
N LYS A 446 5.67 28.15 60.13
CA LYS A 446 7.03 27.57 60.23
C LYS A 446 7.17 26.30 59.38
N ALA A 447 6.19 25.39 59.42
CA ALA A 447 6.19 24.19 58.61
C ALA A 447 6.10 24.48 57.09
N GLU A 448 5.35 25.52 56.68
CA GLU A 448 5.35 25.97 55.28
C GLU A 448 6.69 26.60 54.86
N VAL A 449 7.41 27.30 55.74
CA VAL A 449 8.78 27.78 55.41
C VAL A 449 9.75 26.61 55.21
N LEU A 450 9.67 25.56 56.04
CA LEU A 450 10.41 24.31 55.79
C LEU A 450 10.01 23.68 54.44
N ASN A 451 8.73 23.78 54.06
CA ASN A 451 8.26 23.33 52.76
C ASN A 451 8.79 24.18 51.60
N ALA A 452 8.85 25.49 51.76
CA ALA A 452 9.38 26.44 50.79
C ALA A 452 10.87 26.18 50.51
N TYR A 453 11.70 25.98 51.54
CA TYR A 453 13.12 25.64 51.33
C TYR A 453 13.33 24.28 50.65
N PHE A 454 12.46 23.29 50.91
CA PHE A 454 12.50 22.02 50.22
C PHE A 454 12.18 22.20 48.72
N LEU A 455 11.17 23.02 48.38
CA LEU A 455 10.83 23.35 46.99
C LEU A 455 11.94 24.13 46.25
N GLN A 456 12.72 24.95 46.96
CA GLN A 456 13.91 25.64 46.42
C GLN A 456 15.14 24.74 46.24
N GLY A 457 15.12 23.48 46.72
CA GLY A 457 16.34 22.66 46.82
C GLY A 457 17.34 23.14 47.89
N ASN A 458 16.94 24.06 48.78
CA ASN A 458 17.84 24.78 49.70
C ASN A 458 18.16 23.96 50.97
N ALA A 459 18.92 22.88 50.80
CA ALA A 459 19.33 21.99 51.89
C ALA A 459 20.14 22.72 52.98
N LYS A 460 20.97 23.70 52.60
CA LYS A 460 21.79 24.50 53.54
C LYS A 460 20.92 25.23 54.58
N ALA A 461 19.82 25.84 54.16
CA ALA A 461 18.89 26.51 55.07
C ALA A 461 18.15 25.51 55.99
N LEU A 462 17.72 24.36 55.44
CA LEU A 462 17.07 23.31 56.22
C LEU A 462 18.00 22.69 57.26
N VAL A 463 19.29 22.47 56.95
CA VAL A 463 20.31 22.02 57.91
C VAL A 463 20.51 23.07 59.01
N ALA A 464 20.59 24.35 58.66
CA ALA A 464 20.74 25.43 59.64
C ALA A 464 19.56 25.48 60.62
N ILE A 465 18.32 25.33 60.13
CA ILE A 465 17.11 25.29 60.96
C ILE A 465 17.05 24.01 61.80
N ALA A 466 17.35 22.84 61.24
CA ALA A 466 17.32 21.57 61.99
C ALA A 466 18.33 21.54 63.15
N ARG A 467 19.47 22.24 63.00
CA ARG A 467 20.42 22.46 64.10
C ARG A 467 19.87 23.40 65.20
N SER A 468 19.20 24.49 64.84
CA SER A 468 18.81 25.56 65.79
C SER A 468 17.41 25.46 66.39
N GLU A 469 16.45 24.82 65.71
CA GLU A 469 15.06 24.71 66.19
C GLU A 469 14.99 23.86 67.47
N LYS A 470 14.07 24.21 68.35
CA LYS A 470 13.80 23.58 69.65
C LYS A 470 12.54 22.72 69.61
N ASP A 471 11.59 23.04 68.73
CA ASP A 471 10.42 22.22 68.47
C ASP A 471 10.80 20.86 67.86
N PRO A 472 10.41 19.71 68.47
CA PRO A 472 10.76 18.39 67.96
C PRO A 472 10.12 18.04 66.61
N GLU A 473 8.87 18.44 66.36
CA GLU A 473 8.12 18.08 65.16
C GLU A 473 8.53 18.94 63.97
N LEU A 474 8.84 20.22 64.17
CA LEU A 474 9.47 21.05 63.14
C LEU A 474 10.89 20.57 62.80
N LYS A 475 11.68 20.14 63.80
CA LYS A 475 13.01 19.56 63.56
C LYS A 475 12.92 18.26 62.76
N LYS A 476 12.03 17.36 63.16
CA LYS A 476 11.71 16.10 62.45
C LYS A 476 11.20 16.36 61.03
N THR A 477 10.41 17.43 60.82
CA THR A 477 9.95 17.87 59.50
C THR A 477 11.12 18.33 58.62
N ALA A 478 12.07 19.11 59.17
CA ALA A 478 13.27 19.53 58.45
C ALA A 478 14.18 18.34 58.09
N VAL A 479 14.42 17.43 59.05
CA VAL A 479 15.20 16.19 58.86
C VAL A 479 14.57 15.27 57.80
N SER A 480 13.25 15.09 57.84
CA SER A 480 12.49 14.30 56.86
C SER A 480 12.55 14.91 55.45
N LYS A 481 12.51 16.24 55.35
CA LYS A 481 12.69 16.94 54.06
C LYS A 481 14.12 16.77 53.52
N LEU A 482 15.14 16.87 54.37
CA LEU A 482 16.54 16.68 53.97
C LEU A 482 16.83 15.27 53.43
N SER A 483 16.24 14.21 54.00
CA SER A 483 16.45 12.84 53.52
C SER A 483 15.85 12.58 52.13
N LEU A 484 14.81 13.33 51.76
CA LEU A 484 14.18 13.30 50.43
C LEU A 484 14.91 14.16 49.38
N MET A 485 15.83 15.05 49.78
CA MET A 485 16.56 15.93 48.86
C MET A 485 17.81 15.30 48.27
N HIS A 486 18.36 14.27 48.92
CA HIS A 486 19.62 13.57 48.55
C HIS A 486 20.87 14.46 48.35
N SER A 487 20.77 15.75 48.71
CA SER A 487 21.87 16.74 48.71
C SER A 487 23.04 16.30 49.59
N LYS A 488 24.27 16.69 49.24
CA LYS A 488 25.45 16.42 50.06
C LYS A 488 25.30 16.98 51.47
N GLU A 489 24.91 18.25 51.60
CA GLU A 489 24.77 18.95 52.89
C GLU A 489 23.73 18.28 53.80
N GLY A 490 22.64 17.78 53.20
CA GLY A 490 21.63 16.99 53.90
C GLY A 490 22.18 15.63 54.36
N ASN A 491 22.86 14.89 53.48
CA ASN A 491 23.45 13.59 53.79
C ASN A 491 24.52 13.69 54.89
N ASP A 492 25.42 14.68 54.79
CA ASP A 492 26.48 14.94 55.79
C ASP A 492 25.85 15.22 57.17
N TYR A 493 24.76 16.01 57.22
CA TYR A 493 24.03 16.27 58.47
C TYR A 493 23.26 15.06 59.01
N LEU A 494 22.65 14.25 58.14
CA LEU A 494 21.96 13.02 58.54
C LEU A 494 22.94 12.00 59.12
N MET A 495 24.16 11.90 58.56
CA MET A 495 25.22 11.07 59.14
C MET A 495 25.71 11.61 60.49
N GLU A 496 25.78 12.94 60.69
CA GLU A 496 26.08 13.56 62.00
C GLU A 496 24.99 13.25 63.06
N LEU A 497 23.74 13.03 62.65
CA LEU A 497 22.65 12.64 63.54
C LEU A 497 22.66 11.14 63.89
N LEU A 498 23.16 10.28 63.00
CA LEU A 498 23.27 8.82 63.24
C LEU A 498 24.49 8.42 64.09
N GLN A 499 25.37 9.37 64.42
CA GLN A 499 26.60 9.17 65.20
C GLN A 499 26.49 9.70 66.65
N LYS A 500 25.27 9.96 67.13
CA LYS A 500 24.97 10.56 68.45
C LYS A 500 23.88 9.78 69.18
#